data_AF-A0A1H1UU24-F1
#
_entry.id   AF-A0A1H1UU24-F1
#
_cell.length_a   1.000
_cell.length_b   1.000
_cell.length_c   1.000
_cell.angle_alpha   90.00
_cell.angle_beta   90.00
_cell.angle_gamma   90.00
#
_symmetry.space_group_name_H-M   'P 1'
#
loop_
_entity.id
_entity.type
_entity.pdbx_description
1 polymer ?
#
loop_
_entity_poly.entity_id
_entity_poly.type
_entity_poly.pdbx_seq_one_letter_code
_entity_poly.pdbx_strand_id
1 'polypeptide(L)' 'MRSSTSRLSSVVVGVLALLLGLLWIGQGLGYVPGSFMTGAVRWFWIGLVVAVVGLVLVVAGLRKPPAGPRP' A
#
# COMPACT_ATOMS: atom_id res chain seq x y z
N MET A 1 17.83 -18.70 -7.81
CA MET A 1 17.60 -17.55 -8.72
C MET A 1 16.38 -16.77 -8.23
N ARG A 2 16.54 -15.80 -7.32
CA ARG A 2 15.41 -14.93 -6.90
C ARG A 2 15.18 -13.93 -8.02
N SER A 3 14.20 -14.19 -8.87
CA SER A 3 13.87 -13.33 -10.01
C SER A 3 13.68 -11.90 -9.54
N SER A 4 14.42 -10.97 -10.15
CA SER A 4 14.23 -9.52 -9.96
C SER A 4 12.76 -9.10 -10.14
N THR A 5 12.01 -9.88 -10.92
CA THR A 5 10.57 -9.77 -11.14
C THR A 5 9.73 -9.89 -9.85
N SER A 6 10.09 -10.76 -8.90
CA SER A 6 9.29 -10.99 -7.67
C SER A 6 9.32 -9.82 -6.68
N ARG A 7 10.45 -9.08 -6.66
CA ARG A 7 10.60 -7.90 -5.81
C ARG A 7 9.91 -6.70 -6.44
N LEU A 8 10.06 -6.54 -7.75
CA LEU A 8 9.38 -5.49 -8.49
C LEU A 8 7.85 -5.65 -8.41
N SER A 9 7.33 -6.87 -8.58
CA SER A 9 5.89 -7.13 -8.45
C SER A 9 5.37 -6.79 -7.05
N SER A 10 6.10 -7.14 -5.99
CA SER A 10 5.71 -6.83 -4.61
C SER A 10 5.65 -5.32 -4.35
N VAL A 11 6.62 -4.56 -4.90
CA VAL A 11 6.63 -3.09 -4.78
C VAL A 11 5.48 -2.48 -5.58
N VAL A 12 5.23 -2.93 -6.81
CA VAL A 12 4.13 -2.43 -7.65
C VAL A 12 2.78 -2.68 -6.98
N VAL A 13 2.53 -3.88 -6.48
CA VAL A 13 1.30 -4.22 -5.75
C VAL A 13 1.17 -3.37 -4.50
N GLY A 14 2.25 -3.19 -3.74
CA GLY A 14 2.24 -2.34 -2.54
C GLY A 14 1.94 -0.87 -2.84
N VAL A 15 2.49 -0.31 -3.91
CA VAL A 15 2.22 1.08 -4.33
C VAL A 15 0.77 1.25 -4.78
N LEU A 16 0.23 0.31 -5.57
CA LEU A 16 -1.17 0.35 -5.99
C LEU A 16 -2.11 0.25 -4.78
N ALA A 17 -1.84 -0.65 -3.84
CA ALA A 17 -2.60 -0.76 -2.59
C ALA A 17 -2.55 0.54 -1.78
N LEU A 18 -1.37 1.17 -1.67
CA LEU A 18 -1.21 2.46 -1.00
C LEU A 18 -2.08 3.56 -1.62
N LEU A 19 -2.04 3.71 -2.94
CA LEU A 19 -2.81 4.72 -3.67
C LEU A 19 -4.31 4.49 -3.53
N LEU A 20 -4.77 3.24 -3.65
CA LEU A 20 -6.18 2.88 -3.45
C LEU A 20 -6.63 3.12 -2.01
N GLY A 21 -5.79 2.80 -1.03
CA GLY A 21 -6.04 3.06 0.39
C GLY A 21 -6.20 4.56 0.67
N LEU A 22 -5.30 5.40 0.14
CA LEU A 22 -5.37 6.86 0.22
C LEU A 22 -6.63 7.41 -0.45
N LEU A 23 -7.01 6.87 -1.61
CA LEU A 23 -8.25 7.25 -2.29
C LEU A 23 -9.48 6.95 -1.42
N TRP A 24 -9.55 5.76 -0.81
CA TRP A 24 -10.65 5.40 0.10
C TRP A 24 -10.66 6.22 1.39
N ILE A 25 -9.49 6.61 1.92
CA ILE A 25 -9.40 7.58 3.02
C ILE A 25 -10.01 8.92 2.60
N GLY A 26 -9.64 9.45 1.43
CA GLY A 26 -10.18 10.69 0.89
C GLY A 26 -11.70 10.65 0.65
N GLN A 27 -12.22 9.50 0.18
CA GLN A 27 -13.66 9.24 0.04
C GLN A 27 -14.35 9.19 1.42
N GLY A 28 -13.78 8.47 2.38
CA GLY A 28 -14.33 8.36 3.74
C GLY A 28 -14.37 9.68 4.51
N LEU A 29 -13.39 10.57 4.26
CA LEU A 29 -13.34 11.93 4.81
C LEU A 29 -14.23 12.93 4.06
N GLY A 30 -14.82 12.53 2.93
CA GLY A 30 -15.69 13.39 2.14
C GLY A 30 -14.98 14.41 1.24
N TYR A 31 -13.65 14.32 1.11
CA TYR A 31 -12.87 15.20 0.23
C TYR A 31 -12.99 14.84 -1.25
N VAL A 32 -13.34 13.60 -1.57
CA VAL A 32 -13.49 13.13 -2.94
C VAL A 32 -14.95 12.77 -3.20
N PRO A 33 -15.75 13.69 -3.76
CA PRO A 33 -17.14 13.41 -4.13
C PRO A 33 -17.20 12.59 -5.41
N GLY A 34 -17.97 11.50 -5.41
CA GLY A 34 -18.16 10.69 -6.63
C GLY A 34 -18.88 9.36 -6.45
N SER A 35 -19.26 8.95 -5.24
CA SER A 35 -19.97 7.68 -5.02
C SER A 35 -20.75 7.61 -3.69
N PHE A 36 -21.55 6.55 -3.52
CA PHE A 36 -22.19 6.12 -2.25
C PHE A 36 -21.22 5.93 -1.06
N MET A 37 -19.91 6.05 -1.29
CA MET A 37 -18.84 5.83 -0.32
C MET A 37 -18.34 7.14 0.32
N THR A 38 -18.79 8.28 -0.20
CA THR A 38 -18.37 9.62 0.22
C THR A 38 -18.99 9.97 1.58
N GLY A 39 -18.17 10.32 2.58
CA GLY A 39 -18.64 10.75 3.91
C GLY A 39 -19.00 9.61 4.88
N ALA A 40 -18.74 8.36 4.51
CA ALA A 40 -18.93 7.22 5.41
C ALA A 40 -17.60 6.80 6.04
N VAL A 41 -17.50 6.94 7.38
CA VAL A 41 -16.31 6.59 8.19
C VAL A 41 -15.84 5.15 7.97
N ARG A 42 -16.72 4.26 7.51
CA ARG A 42 -16.38 2.87 7.14
C ARG A 42 -15.29 2.80 6.07
N TRP A 43 -15.35 3.67 5.05
CA TRP A 43 -14.35 3.70 3.97
C TRP A 43 -13.02 4.29 4.41
N PHE A 44 -13.03 5.19 5.39
CA PHE A 44 -11.81 5.66 6.05
C PHE A 44 -11.06 4.49 6.70
N TRP A 45 -11.75 3.65 7.49
CA TRP A 45 -11.12 2.49 8.13
C TRP A 45 -10.61 1.46 7.14
N ILE A 46 -11.39 1.15 6.09
CA ILE A 46 -10.96 0.22 5.03
C ILE A 46 -9.72 0.78 4.32
N GLY A 47 -9.76 2.05 3.93
CA GLY A 47 -8.64 2.73 3.27
C GLY A 47 -7.38 2.76 4.14
N LEU A 48 -7.52 3.00 5.45
CA LEU A 48 -6.42 2.98 6.41
C LEU A 48 -5.73 1.61 6.48
N VAL A 49 -6.51 0.53 6.62
CA VAL A 49 -5.97 -0.84 6.65
C VAL A 49 -5.24 -1.16 5.34
N VAL A 50 -5.83 -0.81 4.21
CA VAL A 50 -5.27 -1.08 2.88
C VAL A 50 -4.00 -0.27 2.64
N ALA A 51 -3.96 0.99 3.07
CA ALA A 51 -2.77 1.83 3.01
C ALA A 51 -1.63 1.27 3.87
N VAL A 52 -1.92 0.81 5.08
CA VAL A 52 -0.93 0.17 5.97
C VAL A 52 -0.37 -1.11 5.35
N VAL A 53 -1.23 -1.98 4.80
CA VAL A 53 -0.79 -3.22 4.14
C VAL A 53 0.08 -2.91 2.91
N GLY A 54 -0.34 -1.94 2.08
CA GLY A 54 0.44 -1.49 0.94
C GLY A 54 1.82 -0.96 1.35
N LEU A 55 1.89 -0.17 2.42
CA LEU A 55 3.15 0.36 2.96
C LEU A 55 4.09 -0.75 3.41
N VAL A 56 3.56 -1.75 4.13
CA VAL A 56 4.34 -2.91 4.58
C VAL A 56 4.91 -3.69 3.40
N LEU A 57 4.11 -3.90 2.35
CA LEU A 57 4.55 -4.59 1.13
C LEU A 57 5.65 -3.81 0.40
N VAL A 58 5.52 -2.49 0.26
CA VAL A 58 6.56 -1.64 -0.34
C VAL A 58 7.85 -1.70 0.49
N VAL A 59 7.76 -1.50 1.80
CA VAL A 59 8.92 -1.51 2.70
C VAL A 59 9.60 -2.88 2.70
N ALA A 60 8.83 -3.98 2.72
CA ALA A 60 9.38 -5.33 2.65
C ALA A 60 10.05 -5.63 1.30
N GLY A 61 9.47 -5.14 0.20
CA GLY A 61 10.05 -5.27 -1.14
C GLY A 61 11.33 -4.45 -1.34
N LEU A 62 11.44 -3.29 -0.67
CA LEU A 62 12.60 -2.40 -0.72
C LEU A 62 13.73 -2.79 0.24
N ARG A 63 13.43 -3.51 1.33
CA ARG A 63 14.46 -4.02 2.26
C ARG A 63 15.38 -5.03 1.56
N LYS A 64 16.60 -4.60 1.22
CA LYS A 64 17.70 -5.52 0.87
C LYS A 64 18.09 -6.32 2.12
N PRO A 65 18.30 -7.65 2.02
CA PRO A 65 18.95 -8.40 3.09
C PRO A 65 20.29 -7.74 3.44
N PRO A 66 20.66 -7.63 4.73
CA PRO A 66 21.97 -7.11 5.11
C PRO A 66 23.03 -7.89 4.36
N ALA A 67 23.96 -7.18 3.70
CA ALA A 67 25.15 -7.81 3.17
C ALA A 67 25.88 -8.43 4.37
N GLY A 68 25.77 -9.75 4.51
CA GLY A 68 26.40 -10.48 5.60
C GLY A 68 27.90 -10.14 5.65
N PRO A 69 28.47 -9.87 6.83
CA PRO A 69 29.91 -9.74 6.98
C PRO A 69 30.59 -10.97 6.37
N ARG A 70 31.37 -10.77 5.32
CA ARG A 70 32.23 -11.82 4.76
C ARG A 70 33.57 -11.77 5.50
N PRO A 71 33.97 -12.83 6.23
CA PRO A 71 35.38 -13.06 6.53
C PRO A 71 36.15 -13.48 5.27
#